data_AF-A0AAJ1JCH2-F1
#
_entry.id   AF-A0AAJ1JCH2-F1
#
_cell.length_a   1.000
_cell.length_b   1.000
_cell.length_c   1.000
_cell.angle_alpha   90.00
_cell.angle_beta   90.00
_cell.angle_gamma   90.00
#
_symmetry.space_group_name_H-M   'P 1'
#
loop_
_entity.id
_entity.type
_entity.pdbx_description
1 polymer ?
#
loop_
_entity_poly.entity_id
_entity_poly.type
_entity_poly.pdbx_seq_one_letter_code
_entity_poly.pdbx_strand_id
1 'polypeptide(L)'
;MNDNLIENIKPTEYTAEIELTDFAKGENGKGIAFGKVFNDSRKKFTDGVEIITTLVNNVETYESDGYIKTQNSVYKIRHPNK
;
A
#
# COMPACT_ATOMS: atom_id res chain seq x y z
N MET A 1 31.45 -20.93 -8.34
CA MET A 1 30.21 -21.19 -7.60
C MET A 1 29.97 -19.92 -6.79
N ASN A 2 29.00 -19.11 -7.20
CA ASN A 2 28.72 -17.84 -6.53
C ASN A 2 27.35 -18.02 -5.87
N ASP A 3 27.39 -18.25 -4.57
CA ASP A 3 26.22 -18.48 -3.74
C ASP A 3 25.36 -17.21 -3.64
N ASN A 4 24.12 -17.37 -4.08
CA ASN A 4 22.90 -16.83 -3.46
C ASN A 4 22.97 -15.44 -2.79
N LEU A 5 22.65 -14.42 -3.57
CA LEU A 5 21.90 -13.25 -3.06
C LEU A 5 20.42 -13.48 -3.37
N ILE A 6 19.81 -14.48 -2.73
CA ILE A 6 18.36 -14.46 -2.57
C ILE A 6 18.13 -13.45 -1.45
N GLU A 7 17.84 -12.21 -1.82
CA GLU A 7 17.29 -11.25 -0.88
C GLU A 7 16.19 -11.98 -0.09
N ASN A 8 16.25 -11.92 1.22
CA ASN A 8 15.22 -12.44 2.11
C ASN A 8 13.92 -11.67 1.80
N ILE A 9 13.18 -12.10 0.77
CA ILE A 9 11.84 -11.61 0.46
C ILE A 9 10.97 -12.12 1.60
N LYS A 10 11.00 -11.43 2.74
CA LYS A 10 9.92 -11.54 3.70
C LYS A 10 8.66 -11.22 2.91
N PRO A 11 7.65 -12.10 2.90
CA PRO A 11 6.36 -11.75 2.33
C PRO A 11 5.94 -10.43 2.97
N THR A 12 5.73 -9.39 2.16
CA THR A 12 5.12 -8.17 2.68
C THR A 12 3.77 -8.59 3.23
N GLU A 13 3.63 -8.65 4.56
CA GLU A 13 2.35 -8.94 5.20
C GLU A 13 1.45 -7.72 4.98
N TYR A 14 0.63 -7.80 3.95
CA TYR A 14 -0.39 -6.80 3.67
C TYR A 14 -1.40 -6.82 4.80
N THR A 15 -1.65 -5.64 5.38
CA THR A 15 -2.64 -5.49 6.44
C THR A 15 -4.05 -5.39 5.86
N ALA A 16 -4.16 -4.88 4.64
CA ALA A 16 -5.41 -4.74 3.89
C ALA A 16 -5.08 -4.60 2.38
N GLU A 17 -6.11 -4.58 1.55
CA GLU A 17 -6.06 -4.13 0.17
C GLU A 17 -6.62 -2.71 0.06
N ILE A 18 -6.16 -1.94 -0.93
CA ILE A 18 -6.69 -0.62 -1.24
C ILE A 18 -6.97 -0.49 -2.74
N GLU A 19 -8.18 -0.08 -3.08
CA GLU A 19 -8.52 0.42 -4.41
C GLU A 19 -8.26 1.93 -4.41
N LEU A 20 -7.22 2.37 -5.10
CA LEU A 20 -6.84 3.78 -5.18
C LEU A 20 -7.87 4.58 -5.97
N THR A 21 -8.33 5.68 -5.38
CA THR A 21 -9.19 6.67 -6.06
C THR A 21 -8.42 7.93 -6.40
N ASP A 22 -7.45 8.33 -5.59
CA ASP A 22 -6.57 9.47 -5.83
C ASP A 22 -5.28 9.35 -5.01
N PHE A 23 -4.25 10.12 -5.38
CA PHE A 23 -2.99 10.24 -4.65
C PHE A 23 -2.49 11.68 -4.65
N ALA A 24 -2.39 12.30 -3.48
CA ALA A 24 -1.85 13.64 -3.34
C ALA A 24 -0.37 13.59 -2.94
N LYS A 25 0.50 14.13 -3.80
CA LYS A 25 1.94 14.25 -3.57
C LYS A 25 2.31 15.71 -3.27
N GLY A 26 2.95 15.94 -2.13
CA GLY A 26 3.50 17.23 -1.74
C GLY A 26 4.93 17.42 -2.25
N GLU A 27 5.37 18.68 -2.34
CA GLU A 27 6.70 19.08 -2.86
C GLU A 27 7.89 18.52 -2.06
N ASN A 28 7.67 18.09 -0.81
CA ASN A 28 8.69 17.53 0.07
C ASN A 28 8.81 16.00 0.02
N GLY A 29 8.27 15.36 -1.02
CA GLY A 29 8.28 13.90 -1.18
C GLY A 29 7.33 13.17 -0.22
N LYS A 30 6.42 13.90 0.44
CA LYS A 30 5.34 13.31 1.24
C LYS A 30 4.14 13.04 0.35
N GLY A 31 3.43 11.95 0.61
CA GLY A 31 2.21 11.61 -0.10
C GLY A 31 1.14 11.07 0.84
N ILE A 32 -0.12 11.26 0.45
CA ILE A 32 -1.28 10.59 1.05
C ILE A 32 -2.08 9.94 -0.07
N ALA A 33 -2.64 8.77 0.22
CA ALA A 33 -3.46 8.03 -0.71
C ALA A 33 -4.92 8.07 -0.28
N PHE A 34 -5.80 8.19 -1.27
CA PHE A 34 -7.24 8.12 -1.11
C PHE A 34 -7.71 6.83 -1.77
N GLY A 35 -8.62 6.13 -1.13
CA GLY A 35 -9.12 4.89 -1.71
C GLY A 35 -10.11 4.16 -0.84
N LYS A 36 -10.55 3.02 -1.34
CA LYS A 36 -11.45 2.09 -0.62
C LYS A 36 -10.65 0.92 -0.08
N VAL A 37 -10.82 0.62 1.20
CA VAL A 37 -10.15 -0.52 1.85
C VAL A 37 -10.96 -1.80 1.70
N PHE A 38 -10.25 -2.91 1.51
CA PHE A 38 -10.82 -4.26 1.47
C PHE A 38 -9.93 -5.24 2.23
N ASN A 39 -10.50 -6.37 2.66
CA ASN A 39 -9.75 -7.48 3.23
C ASN A 39 -8.86 -7.05 4.42
N ASP A 40 -9.34 -6.12 5.26
CA ASP A 40 -8.59 -5.64 6.41
C ASP A 40 -8.47 -6.72 7.48
N SER A 41 -7.29 -7.34 7.53
CA SER A 41 -6.93 -8.38 8.49
C SER A 41 -7.10 -7.96 9.95
N ARG A 42 -7.04 -6.65 10.23
CA ARG A 42 -7.16 -6.08 11.58
C ARG A 42 -8.60 -5.73 11.94
N LYS A 43 -9.54 -5.90 11.01
CA LYS A 43 -10.98 -5.63 11.19
C LYS A 43 -11.26 -4.20 11.70
N LYS A 44 -10.44 -3.23 11.30
CA LYS A 44 -10.64 -1.81 11.61
C LYS A 44 -11.65 -1.18 10.66
N PHE A 45 -11.68 -1.65 9.42
CA PHE A 45 -12.56 -1.15 8.37
C PHE A 45 -13.39 -2.27 7.78
N THR A 46 -14.63 -1.96 7.43
CA THR A 46 -15.45 -2.83 6.58
C THR A 46 -15.06 -2.65 5.11
N ASP A 47 -15.22 -3.70 4.31
CA ASP A 47 -14.91 -3.67 2.89
C ASP A 47 -15.66 -2.55 2.15
N GLY A 48 -14.94 -1.83 1.28
CA GLY A 48 -15.47 -0.75 0.46
C GLY A 48 -15.49 0.62 1.14
N VAL A 49 -15.09 0.72 2.42
CA VAL A 49 -15.02 2.01 3.13
C VAL A 49 -13.92 2.90 2.55
N GLU A 50 -14.28 4.15 2.29
CA GLU A 50 -13.35 5.19 1.87
C GLU A 50 -12.44 5.61 3.02
N ILE A 51 -11.14 5.70 2.73
CA ILE A 51 -10.12 6.13 3.67
C ILE A 51 -9.19 7.16 3.03
N ILE A 52 -8.55 7.93 3.91
CA ILE A 52 -7.35 8.70 3.60
C ILE A 52 -6.24 8.06 4.42
N THR A 53 -5.14 7.67 3.76
CA THR A 53 -4.02 7.08 4.48
C THR A 53 -3.30 8.12 5.33
N THR A 54 -2.55 7.63 6.31
CA THR A 54 -1.44 8.42 6.85
C THR A 54 -0.34 8.57 5.79
N LEU A 55 0.74 9.30 6.13
CA LEU A 55 1.85 9.53 5.21
C LEU A 55 2.37 8.22 4.61
N VAL A 56 2.44 8.21 3.29
CA VAL A 56 3.00 7.14 2.49
C VAL A 56 4.52 7.25 2.57
N ASN A 57 5.18 6.11 2.80
CA ASN A 57 6.62 6.01 2.92
C ASN A 57 7.30 5.70 1.58
N ASN A 58 6.61 5.00 0.68
CA ASN A 58 7.11 4.62 -0.65
C ASN A 58 6.45 5.46 -1.76
N VAL A 59 6.37 6.79 -1.56
CA VAL A 59 5.68 7.74 -2.46
C VAL A 59 6.18 7.66 -3.90
N GLU A 60 7.49 7.43 -4.10
CA GLU A 60 8.11 7.40 -5.43
C GLU A 60 7.96 6.06 -6.14
N THR A 61 7.67 4.98 -5.41
CA THR A 61 7.74 3.60 -5.92
C THR A 61 6.46 2.81 -5.74
N TYR A 62 5.42 3.35 -5.08
CA TYR A 62 4.22 2.59 -4.71
C TYR A 62 3.54 1.90 -5.91
N GLU A 63 3.54 2.52 -7.08
CA GLU A 63 2.98 1.93 -8.30
C GLU A 63 3.78 0.72 -8.79
N SER A 64 5.11 0.84 -8.87
CA SER A 64 5.99 -0.27 -9.27
C SER A 64 6.07 -1.37 -8.22
N ASP A 65 5.98 -0.98 -6.94
CA ASP A 65 5.96 -1.88 -5.79
C ASP A 65 4.64 -2.68 -5.74
N GLY A 66 3.55 -2.12 -6.28
CA GLY A 66 2.21 -2.70 -6.21
C GLY A 66 1.55 -2.58 -4.83
N TYR A 67 2.09 -1.77 -3.93
CA TYR A 67 1.57 -1.57 -2.58
C TYR A 67 1.87 -0.18 -2.03
N ILE A 68 1.07 0.27 -1.06
CA ILE A 68 1.26 1.50 -0.30
C ILE A 68 1.72 1.14 1.10
N LYS A 69 2.88 1.64 1.51
CA LYS A 69 3.40 1.49 2.86
C LYS A 69 3.23 2.77 3.64
N THR A 70 2.59 2.68 4.79
CA THR A 70 2.51 3.76 5.78
C THR A 70 3.30 3.36 7.03
N GLN A 71 3.31 4.21 8.05
CA GLN A 71 3.94 3.87 9.33
C GLN A 71 3.32 2.62 9.98
N ASN A 72 2.00 2.43 9.86
CA ASN A 72 1.27 1.43 10.63
C ASN A 72 0.68 0.30 9.78
N SER A 73 0.57 0.49 8.47
CA SER A 73 -0.18 -0.40 7.58
C SER A 73 0.54 -0.54 6.24
N VAL A 74 0.39 -1.70 5.62
CA VAL A 74 0.82 -1.96 4.24
C VAL A 74 -0.41 -2.40 3.45
N TYR A 75 -0.78 -1.62 2.44
CA TYR A 75 -1.95 -1.85 1.62
C TYR A 75 -1.53 -2.39 0.27
N LYS A 76 -1.98 -3.59 -0.12
CA LYS A 76 -1.81 -4.08 -1.49
C LYS A 76 -2.71 -3.27 -2.42
N ILE A 77 -2.18 -2.78 -3.54
CA ILE A 77 -3.01 -2.08 -4.53
C ILE A 77 -3.87 -3.11 -5.24
N ARG A 78 -5.19 -2.92 -5.15
CA ARG A 78 -6.20 -3.70 -5.84
C ARG A 78 -6.68 -2.90 -7.04
N HIS A 79 -6.76 -3.58 -8.18
CA HIS A 79 -7.44 -3.06 -9.36
C HIS A 79 -8.79 -3.79 -9.44
N PRO A 80 -9.93 -3.10 -9.36
CA PRO A 80 -11.20 -3.71 -9.71
C PRO A 80 -11.05 -4.21 -11.16
N ASN A 81 -11.37 -5.48 -11.41
CA ASN A 81 -11.30 -6.06 -12.75
C ASN A 81 -11.99 -5.10 -13.74
N LYS A 82 -11.25 -4.68 -14.78
CA LYS A 82 -11.83 -3.99 -15.94
C LYS A 82 -12.87 -4.86 -16.63
#